data_AF-Q4ST55-F1
#
_entry.id   AF-Q4ST55-F1
#
_cell.length_a   1.000
_cell.length_b   1.000
_cell.length_c   1.000
_cell.angle_alpha   90.00
_cell.angle_beta   90.00
_cell.angle_gamma   90.00
#
_symmetry.space_group_name_H-M   'P 1'
#
loop_
_entity.id
_entity.type
_entity.pdbx_description
1 polymer ?
#
loop_
_entity_poly.entity_id
_entity_poly.type
_entity_poly.pdbx_seq_one_letter_code
_entity_poly.pdbx_strand_id
1 'polypeptide(L)'
;ILLAGGVAGILNWTIALPPDVLKSNFQTAAEGKYRGLLDVLRTLLREEGPAALYKGFNAVFLRAFPANAACFLGFEMALKGLNTLAPS
;
A
#
# COMPACT_ATOMS: atom_id res chain seq x y z
N ILE A 1 16.70 6.97 8.69
CA ILE A 1 16.14 7.22 7.34
C ILE A 1 15.34 6.03 6.84
N LEU A 2 15.86 4.79 6.90
CA LEU A 2 15.18 3.59 6.41
C LEU A 2 13.88 3.24 7.17
N LEU A 3 13.90 3.27 8.50
CA LEU A 3 12.67 3.07 9.29
C LEU A 3 11.64 4.17 9.00
N ALA A 4 12.10 5.43 8.93
CA ALA A 4 11.24 6.55 8.56
C ALA A 4 10.69 6.41 7.13
N GLY A 5 11.48 5.91 6.18
CA GLY A 5 11.07 5.64 4.80
C GLY A 5 10.09 4.46 4.69
N GLY A 6 10.29 3.40 5.48
CA GLY A 6 9.37 2.27 5.57
C GLY A 6 8.02 2.67 6.15
N VAL A 7 8.01 3.46 7.22
CA VAL A 7 6.78 4.02 7.82
C VAL A 7 6.11 4.99 6.86
N ALA A 8 6.86 5.89 6.21
CA ALA A 8 6.32 6.78 5.19
C ALA A 8 5.72 6.02 4.00
N GLY A 9 6.34 4.92 3.58
CA GLY A 9 5.81 4.03 2.55
C GLY A 9 4.47 3.41 2.95
N ILE A 10 4.37 2.87 4.17
CA ILE A 10 3.12 2.30 4.69
C ILE A 10 2.02 3.37 4.75
N LEU A 11 2.32 4.55 5.29
CA LEU A 11 1.37 5.67 5.35
C LEU A 11 0.92 6.13 3.97
N ASN A 12 1.83 6.20 3.01
CA ASN A 12 1.51 6.52 1.62
C ASN A 12 0.53 5.50 1.02
N TRP A 13 0.76 4.20 1.25
CA TRP A 13 -0.15 3.16 0.79
C TRP A 13 -1.51 3.21 1.49
N THR A 14 -1.57 3.56 2.78
CA THR A 14 -2.84 3.74 3.51
C THR A 14 -3.71 4.85 2.88
N ILE A 15 -3.09 5.94 2.41
CA ILE A 15 -3.79 7.06 1.78
C ILE A 15 -4.13 6.76 0.30
N ALA A 16 -3.27 6.00 -0.40
CA ALA A 16 -3.45 5.66 -1.81
C ALA A 16 -4.46 4.50 -2.04
N LEU A 17 -4.66 3.64 -1.04
CA LEU A 17 -5.56 2.48 -1.13
C LEU A 17 -7.02 2.82 -1.46
N PRO A 18 -7.68 3.78 -0.77
CA PRO A 18 -9.06 4.14 -1.07
C PRO A 18 -9.29 4.55 -2.54
N PRO A 19 -8.54 5.51 -3.12
CA PRO A 19 -8.73 5.90 -4.52
C PRO A 19 -8.39 4.78 -5.52
N ASP A 20 -7.46 3.88 -5.20
CA ASP A 20 -7.19 2.70 -6.03
C ASP A 20 -8.35 1.70 -6.01
N VAL A 21 -8.91 1.39 -4.83
CA VAL A 21 -10.10 0.52 -4.70
C VAL A 21 -11.29 1.11 -5.45
N LEU A 22 -11.48 2.42 -5.37
CA LEU A 22 -12.53 3.15 -6.12
C LEU A 22 -12.35 3.01 -7.63
N LYS A 23 -11.11 3.20 -8.14
CA LYS A 23 -10.80 3.02 -9.56
C LYS A 23 -10.98 1.58 -10.01
N SER A 24 -10.48 0.61 -9.27
CA SER A 24 -10.61 -0.81 -9.62
C SER A 24 -12.08 -1.25 -9.65
N ASN A 25 -12.90 -0.79 -8.71
CA ASN A 25 -14.34 -1.04 -8.74
C ASN A 25 -15.03 -0.38 -9.94
N PHE A 26 -14.63 0.86 -10.28
CA PHE A 26 -15.17 1.55 -11.45
C PHE A 26 -14.79 0.85 -12.76
N GLN A 27 -13.54 0.40 -12.90
CA GLN A 27 -13.04 -0.27 -14.11
C GLN A 27 -13.55 -1.72 -14.26
N THR A 28 -13.80 -2.41 -13.14
CA THR A 28 -14.31 -3.80 -13.16
C THR A 28 -15.83 -3.84 -13.35
N ALA A 29 -16.51 -2.72 -13.11
CA ALA A 29 -17.95 -2.64 -13.28
C ALA A 29 -18.35 -2.55 -14.75
N ALA A 30 -19.51 -3.12 -15.07
CA ALA A 30 -20.09 -3.00 -16.39
C ALA A 30 -20.35 -1.53 -16.75
N GLU A 31 -20.18 -1.19 -18.04
CA GLU A 31 -20.45 0.16 -18.54
C GLU A 31 -21.85 0.64 -18.14
N GLY A 32 -21.91 1.82 -17.52
CA GLY A 32 -23.16 2.43 -17.04
C GLY A 32 -23.60 2.03 -15.63
N LYS A 33 -22.90 1.11 -14.93
CA LYS A 33 -23.23 0.77 -13.54
C LYS A 33 -22.98 1.92 -12.55
N TYR A 34 -22.01 2.79 -12.83
CA TYR A 34 -21.66 3.93 -11.99
C TYR A 34 -21.55 5.21 -12.81
N ARG A 35 -22.12 6.32 -12.31
CA ARG A 35 -22.06 7.62 -13.01
C ARG A 35 -20.76 8.38 -12.74
N GLY A 36 -19.97 7.94 -11.77
CA GLY A 36 -18.65 8.48 -11.44
C GLY A 36 -18.06 7.88 -10.16
N LEU A 37 -16.84 8.27 -9.80
CA LEU A 37 -16.13 7.73 -8.64
C LEU A 37 -16.87 7.98 -7.30
N LEU A 38 -17.56 9.11 -7.16
CA LEU A 38 -18.38 9.40 -5.97
C LEU A 38 -19.60 8.48 -5.84
N ASP A 39 -20.14 8.03 -6.97
CA ASP A 39 -21.28 7.11 -7.03
C ASP A 39 -20.84 5.70 -6.62
N VAL A 40 -19.65 5.28 -7.08
CA VAL A 40 -18.97 4.07 -6.60
C VAL A 40 -18.75 4.16 -5.09
N LEU A 41 -18.20 5.27 -4.59
CA LEU A 41 -17.93 5.45 -3.16
C LEU A 41 -19.19 5.30 -2.31
N ARG A 42 -20.27 5.98 -2.68
CA ARG A 42 -21.54 5.91 -1.95
C ARG A 42 -22.14 4.50 -1.99
N THR A 43 -22.09 3.84 -3.14
CA THR A 43 -22.60 2.48 -3.29
C THR A 43 -21.79 1.50 -2.45
N LEU A 44 -20.46 1.57 -2.54
CA LEU A 44 -19.54 0.73 -1.78
C LEU A 44 -19.72 0.91 -0.27
N LEU A 45 -19.84 2.16 0.20
CA LEU A 45 -20.11 2.46 1.62
C LEU A 45 -21.49 1.99 2.08
N ARG A 46 -22.49 1.96 1.20
CA ARG A 46 -23.85 1.53 1.54
C ARG A 46 -24.00 0.01 1.53
N GLU A 47 -23.34 -0.68 0.62
CA GLU A 47 -23.44 -2.14 0.46
C GLU A 47 -22.44 -2.89 1.34
N GLU A 48 -21.16 -2.51 1.32
CA GLU A 48 -20.10 -3.22 2.03
C GLU A 48 -19.56 -2.46 3.25
N GLY A 49 -19.91 -1.18 3.40
CA GLY A 49 -19.47 -0.34 4.51
C GLY A 49 -18.08 0.28 4.32
N PRO A 50 -17.60 1.06 5.32
CA PRO A 50 -16.31 1.75 5.26
C PRO A 50 -15.09 0.81 5.23
N ALA A 51 -15.23 -0.43 5.71
CA ALA A 51 -14.18 -1.43 5.62
C ALA A 51 -13.87 -1.85 4.17
N ALA A 52 -14.80 -1.65 3.24
CA ALA A 52 -14.63 -1.99 1.84
C ALA A 52 -13.52 -1.18 1.15
N LEU A 53 -13.29 0.06 1.60
CA LEU A 53 -12.20 0.92 1.10
C LEU A 53 -10.81 0.41 1.49
N TYR A 54 -10.74 -0.45 2.50
CA TYR A 54 -9.51 -1.10 2.95
C TYR A 54 -9.49 -2.59 2.61
N LYS A 55 -10.42 -3.07 1.78
CA LYS A 55 -10.47 -4.46 1.29
C LYS A 55 -9.31 -4.67 0.31
N GLY A 56 -8.15 -5.05 0.86
CA GLY A 56 -6.86 -5.09 0.15
C GLY A 56 -5.70 -4.53 0.97
N PHE A 57 -5.98 -3.82 2.06
CA PHE A 57 -4.98 -3.31 3.00
C PHE A 57 -4.10 -4.45 3.53
N ASN A 58 -4.70 -5.56 3.96
CA ASN A 58 -3.95 -6.73 4.43
C ASN A 58 -3.06 -7.33 3.34
N ALA A 59 -3.50 -7.38 2.09
CA ALA A 59 -2.70 -7.90 0.97
C ALA A 59 -1.52 -6.96 0.65
N VAL A 60 -1.74 -5.65 0.65
CA VAL A 60 -0.69 -4.65 0.47
C VAL A 60 0.28 -4.67 1.65
N PHE A 61 -0.20 -4.78 2.88
CA PHE A 61 0.61 -4.83 4.08
C PHE A 61 1.45 -6.11 4.12
N LEU A 62 0.85 -7.27 3.81
CA LEU A 62 1.53 -8.55 3.70
C LEU A 62 2.57 -8.57 2.58
N ARG A 63 2.40 -7.77 1.52
CA ARG A 63 3.41 -7.60 0.46
C ARG A 63 4.51 -6.61 0.85
N ALA A 64 4.14 -5.50 1.49
CA ALA A 64 5.05 -4.42 1.85
C ALA A 64 5.97 -4.83 3.01
N PHE A 65 5.48 -5.67 3.92
CA PHE A 65 6.25 -6.10 5.09
C PHE A 65 7.49 -6.95 4.72
N PRO A 66 7.40 -7.98 3.86
CA PRO A 66 8.56 -8.71 3.36
C PRO A 66 9.49 -7.84 2.51
N ALA A 67 8.95 -6.97 1.65
CA ALA A 67 9.76 -6.08 0.82
C ALA A 67 10.59 -5.10 1.69
N ASN A 68 9.96 -4.52 2.71
CA ASN A 68 10.64 -3.63 3.65
C ASN A 68 11.62 -4.40 4.55
N ALA A 69 11.28 -5.63 4.96
CA ALA A 69 12.18 -6.50 5.74
C ALA A 69 13.41 -6.91 4.93
N ALA A 70 13.24 -7.29 3.66
CA ALA A 70 14.34 -7.61 2.75
C ALA A 70 15.25 -6.40 2.48
N CYS A 71 14.67 -5.21 2.33
CA CYS A 71 15.42 -3.97 2.20
C CYS A 71 16.25 -3.67 3.47
N PHE A 72 15.65 -3.89 4.65
CA PHE A 72 16.34 -3.70 5.93
C PHE A 72 17.51 -4.69 6.09
N LEU A 73 17.30 -5.96 5.78
CA LEU A 73 18.33 -7.00 5.82
C LEU A 73 19.45 -6.74 4.80
N GLY A 74 19.10 -6.40 3.56
CA GLY A 74 20.08 -6.10 2.51
C GLY A 74 20.95 -4.89 2.88
N PHE A 75 20.35 -3.85 3.47
CA PHE A 75 21.08 -2.68 3.92
C PHE A 75 21.97 -2.96 5.13
N GLU A 76 21.51 -3.74 6.11
CA GLU A 76 22.33 -4.19 7.23
C GLU A 76 23.55 -4.99 6.76
N MET A 77 23.36 -5.90 5.81
CA MET A 77 24.46 -6.68 5.23
C MET A 77 25.44 -5.78 4.46
N ALA A 78 24.94 -4.82 3.68
CA ALA A 78 25.77 -3.87 2.95
C ALA A 78 26.58 -2.98 3.90
N LEU A 79 25.97 -2.46 4.97
CA LEU A 79 26.67 -1.68 6.00
C LEU A 79 27.73 -2.51 6.73
N LYS A 80 27.40 -3.75 7.13
CA LYS A 80 28.36 -4.65 7.78
C LYS A 80 29.55 -4.95 6.85
N GLY A 81 29.28 -5.23 5.57
CA GLY A 81 30.32 -5.47 4.56
C GLY A 81 31.21 -4.24 4.30
N LEU A 82 30.60 -3.05 4.22
CA LEU A 82 31.34 -1.80 4.03
C LEU A 82 32.21 -1.48 5.26
N ASN A 83 31.69 -1.67 6.47
CA ASN A 83 32.41 -1.45 7.72
C ASN A 83 33.59 -2.43 7.90
N THR A 84 33.49 -3.64 7.35
CA THR A 84 34.62 -4.58 7.32
C THR A 84 35.69 -4.26 6.27
N LEU A 85 35.34 -3.55 5.19
CA LEU A 85 36.25 -3.22 4.08
C LEU A 85 36.97 -1.87 4.26
N ALA A 86 36.37 -0.92 4.98
CA ALA A 86 36.98 0.37 5.30
C ALA A 86 36.77 0.70 6.79
N PRO A 87 37.65 0.21 7.69
CA PRO A 87 37.60 0.62 9.09
C PRO A 87 38.07 2.07 9.20
N SER A 88 37.14 2.99 9.52
CA SER A 88 37.45 4.36 9.97
C SER A 88 37.21 4.45 11.45
#